data_AF-A0A955TSD0-F1
#
_entry.id   AF-A0A955TSD0-F1
#
_cell.length_a   1.000
_cell.length_b   1.000
_cell.length_c   1.000
_cell.angle_alpha   90.00
_cell.angle_beta   90.00
_cell.angle_gamma   90.00
#
_symmetry.space_group_name_H-M   'P 1'
#
loop_
_entity.id
_entity.type
_entity.pdbx_description
1 polymer ?
#
loop_
_entity_poly.entity_id
_entity_poly.type
_entity_poly.pdbx_seq_one_letter_code
_entity_poly.pdbx_strand_id
1 'polypeptide(L)'
;MYDAPPIYRHVLWGLIKHLLLLALGWTLFRHYPQWWWAGVGIIALAGLLLIGQCYRLVVAEVHTSQQLRYEAAATTKVQGKTASLARPADPVIRYLSQQTGLLLGAFGKQLLWLNPYARGMGHLLCDAPSRTGKSTTLCIGWLMHWFGSSVVYTDIKGELTAIVYRWRKHMGHRMLVWNPFHLFGLPNHRINLLRCLTQNIRTRQGREVRDLCEYIASILLPEPPEEGPNKVFRDGGRR
;
A
#
# COMPACT_ATOMS: atom_id res chain seq x y z
N MET A 1 -8.90 18.80 5.93
CA MET A 1 -7.48 19.03 5.56
C MET A 1 -6.73 17.77 5.92
N TYR A 2 -6.42 16.92 4.94
CA TYR A 2 -5.76 15.63 5.16
C TYR A 2 -4.32 15.88 5.64
N ASP A 3 -3.95 15.33 6.80
CA ASP A 3 -2.54 15.28 7.23
C ASP A 3 -1.71 14.64 6.11
N ALA A 4 -0.63 15.30 5.70
CA ALA A 4 0.22 14.81 4.63
C ALA A 4 0.68 13.37 4.95
N PRO A 5 0.69 12.45 3.97
CA PRO A 5 1.02 11.06 4.21
C PRO A 5 2.42 10.93 4.85
N PRO A 6 2.68 9.88 5.65
CA PRO A 6 3.88 9.76 6.49
C PRO A 6 5.22 9.88 5.74
N ILE A 7 5.20 9.68 4.42
CA ILE A 7 6.32 9.94 3.50
C ILE A 7 6.79 11.41 3.58
N TYR A 8 5.88 12.38 3.63
CA TYR A 8 6.23 13.81 3.64
C TYR A 8 7.06 14.20 4.85
N ARG A 9 6.77 13.64 6.03
CA ARG A 9 7.50 14.01 7.26
C ARG A 9 8.95 13.53 7.22
N HIS A 10 9.20 12.32 6.74
CA HIS A 10 10.57 11.79 6.60
C HIS A 10 11.36 12.53 5.52
N VAL A 11 10.72 12.86 4.40
CA VAL A 11 11.34 13.62 3.31
C VAL A 11 11.64 15.06 3.72
N LEU A 12 10.75 15.70 4.49
CA LEU A 12 10.94 17.05 5.03
C LEU A 12 12.15 17.11 5.98
N TRP A 13 12.26 16.17 6.92
CA TRP A 13 13.45 16.07 7.78
C TRP A 13 14.72 15.78 6.98
N GLY A 14 14.61 15.00 5.90
CA GLY A 14 15.68 14.82 4.93
C GLY A 14 16.10 16.15 4.33
N LEU A 15 15.18 16.91 3.74
CA LEU A 15 15.43 18.22 3.13
C LEU A 15 16.15 19.17 4.09
N ILE A 16 15.64 19.30 5.32
CA ILE A 16 16.25 20.17 6.34
C ILE A 16 17.71 19.76 6.60
N LYS A 17 18.00 18.46 6.77
CA LYS A 17 19.37 17.97 6.97
C LYS A 17 20.30 18.29 5.81
N HIS A 18 19.84 18.12 4.56
CA HIS A 18 20.67 18.42 3.38
C HIS A 18 20.87 19.92 3.17
N LEU A 19 19.88 20.76 3.51
CA LEU A 19 20.02 22.22 3.51
C LEU A 19 21.02 22.70 4.57
N LEU A 20 21.02 22.09 5.76
CA LEU A 20 22.02 22.35 6.80
C LEU A 20 23.43 21.93 6.35
N LEU A 21 23.56 20.79 5.67
CA LEU A 21 24.84 20.36 5.07
C LEU A 21 25.32 21.34 3.99
N LEU A 22 24.42 21.84 3.14
CA LEU A 22 24.73 22.90 2.18
C LEU A 22 25.25 24.17 2.86
N ALA A 23 24.58 24.62 3.92
CA ALA A 23 24.99 25.78 4.70
C ALA A 23 26.35 25.56 5.40
N LEU A 24 26.60 24.36 5.92
CA LEU A 24 27.88 23.98 6.50
C LEU A 24 29.01 23.96 5.45
N GLY A 25 28.76 23.36 4.29
CA GLY A 25 29.70 23.36 3.19
C GLY A 25 30.00 24.78 2.68
N TRP A 26 28.98 25.64 2.59
CA TRP A 26 29.12 27.04 2.20
C TRP A 26 29.94 27.87 3.21
N THR A 27 29.69 27.68 4.50
CA THR A 27 30.43 28.38 5.56
C THR A 27 31.90 27.98 5.58
N LEU A 28 32.21 26.68 5.44
CA LEU A 28 33.57 26.16 5.30
C LEU A 28 34.28 26.71 4.06
N PHE A 29 33.60 26.66 2.90
CA PHE A 29 34.11 27.19 1.63
C PHE A 29 34.45 28.69 1.71
N ARG A 30 33.63 29.49 2.39
CA ARG A 30 33.74 30.96 2.39
C ARG A 30 34.63 31.53 3.49
N HIS A 31 34.66 30.93 4.68
CA HIS A 31 35.35 31.51 5.85
C HIS A 31 36.66 30.81 6.20
N TYR A 32 36.91 29.60 5.71
CA TYR A 32 38.10 28.82 6.05
C TYR A 32 38.86 28.35 4.79
N PRO A 33 39.78 29.17 4.25
CA PRO A 33 40.49 28.87 3.01
C PRO A 33 41.26 27.53 3.03
N GLN A 34 41.81 27.17 4.18
CA GLN A 34 42.48 25.86 4.40
C GLN A 34 41.53 24.64 4.31
N TRP A 35 40.21 24.81 4.40
CA TRP A 35 39.20 23.73 4.30
C TRP A 35 38.39 23.79 3.00
N TRP A 36 38.87 24.52 2.00
CA TRP A 36 38.12 24.79 0.76
C TRP A 36 37.62 23.52 0.04
N TRP A 37 38.50 22.53 -0.14
CA TRP A 37 38.15 21.25 -0.79
C TRP A 37 37.08 20.46 -0.01
N ALA A 38 37.12 20.50 1.31
CA ALA A 38 36.11 19.86 2.16
C ALA A 38 34.75 20.58 2.03
N GLY A 39 34.73 21.91 1.99
CA GLY A 39 33.53 22.71 1.75
C GLY A 39 32.87 22.38 0.40
N VAL A 40 33.65 22.34 -0.68
CA VAL A 40 33.18 21.96 -2.03
C VAL A 40 32.62 20.53 -2.05
N GLY A 41 33.32 19.58 -1.44
CA GLY A 41 32.86 18.18 -1.35
C GLY A 41 31.54 18.02 -0.61
N ILE A 42 31.36 18.75 0.50
CA ILE A 42 30.11 18.74 1.29
C ILE A 42 28.96 19.36 0.47
N ILE A 43 29.19 20.47 -0.23
CA ILE A 43 28.19 21.11 -1.11
C ILE A 43 27.76 20.14 -2.22
N ALA A 44 28.71 19.50 -2.90
CA ALA A 44 28.42 18.57 -3.98
C ALA A 44 27.61 17.35 -3.50
N LEU A 45 28.00 16.76 -2.36
CA LEU A 45 27.26 15.65 -1.75
C LEU A 45 25.85 16.06 -1.31
N ALA A 46 25.72 17.20 -0.65
CA ALA A 46 24.43 17.72 -0.20
C ALA A 46 23.49 18.01 -1.38
N GLY A 47 24.02 18.57 -2.47
CA GLY A 47 23.29 18.79 -3.71
C GLY A 47 22.77 17.49 -4.34
N LEU A 48 23.62 16.46 -4.43
CA LEU A 48 23.25 15.17 -5.01
C LEU A 48 22.16 14.47 -4.18
N LEU A 49 22.28 14.52 -2.85
CA LEU A 49 21.26 13.99 -1.95
C LEU A 49 19.94 14.75 -2.02
N LEU A 50 19.99 16.08 -2.23
CA LEU A 50 18.82 16.94 -2.46
C LEU A 50 18.05 16.56 -3.71
N ILE A 51 18.75 16.29 -4.82
CA ILE A 51 18.14 15.80 -6.07
C ILE A 51 17.34 14.52 -5.78
N GLY A 52 17.90 13.58 -5.03
CA GLY A 52 17.21 12.35 -4.63
C GLY A 52 16.01 12.56 -3.70
N GLN A 53 16.00 13.63 -2.89
CA GLN A 53 14.81 13.98 -2.08
C GLN A 53 13.72 14.61 -2.94
N CYS A 54 14.06 15.52 -3.85
CA CYS A 54 13.12 16.12 -4.81
C CYS A 54 12.46 15.05 -5.68
N TYR A 55 13.24 14.08 -6.18
CA TYR A 55 12.69 12.95 -6.94
C TYR A 55 11.64 12.17 -6.14
N ARG A 56 11.92 11.86 -4.86
CA ARG A 56 10.97 11.17 -3.97
C ARG A 56 9.68 11.96 -3.75
N LEU A 57 9.76 13.29 -3.63
CA LEU A 57 8.57 14.15 -3.52
C LEU A 57 7.72 14.08 -4.78
N VAL A 58 8.34 14.24 -5.95
CA VAL A 58 7.63 14.19 -7.24
C VAL A 58 6.92 12.84 -7.40
N VAL A 59 7.62 11.73 -7.13
CA VAL A 59 7.04 10.39 -7.20
C VAL A 59 5.87 10.24 -6.21
N ALA A 60 6.02 10.69 -4.97
CA ALA A 60 4.95 10.62 -3.96
C ALA A 60 3.72 11.46 -4.34
N GLU A 61 3.92 12.66 -4.88
CA GLU A 61 2.86 13.55 -5.33
C GLU A 61 2.12 12.94 -6.54
N VAL A 62 2.86 12.37 -7.50
CA VAL A 62 2.28 11.67 -8.65
C VAL A 62 1.42 10.51 -8.18
N HIS A 63 1.90 9.67 -7.26
CA HIS A 63 1.12 8.57 -6.71
C HIS A 63 -0.14 9.04 -5.97
N THR A 64 -0.03 10.09 -5.15
CA THR A 64 -1.17 10.64 -4.39
C THR A 64 -2.21 11.25 -5.32
N SER A 65 -1.77 12.03 -6.31
CA SER A 65 -2.63 12.61 -7.34
C SER A 65 -3.33 11.55 -8.18
N GLN A 66 -2.62 10.48 -8.53
CA GLN A 66 -3.21 9.33 -9.20
C GLN A 66 -4.30 8.68 -8.33
N GLN A 67 -4.01 8.41 -7.06
CA GLN A 67 -4.98 7.82 -6.13
C GLN A 67 -6.26 8.66 -6.01
N LEU A 68 -6.15 9.98 -5.82
CA LEU A 68 -7.30 10.89 -5.75
C LEU A 68 -8.11 10.89 -7.06
N ARG A 69 -7.44 10.86 -8.21
CA ARG A 69 -8.11 10.75 -9.51
C ARG A 69 -8.85 9.43 -9.68
N TYR A 70 -8.34 8.34 -9.10
CA TYR A 70 -9.00 7.03 -9.15
C TYR A 70 -10.22 6.97 -8.25
N GLU A 71 -10.13 7.50 -7.02
CA GLU A 71 -11.26 7.62 -6.10
C GLU A 71 -12.38 8.46 -6.74
N ALA A 72 -12.04 9.60 -7.35
CA ALA A 72 -13.00 10.46 -8.05
C ALA A 72 -13.58 9.85 -9.34
N ALA A 73 -12.88 8.88 -9.94
CA ALA A 73 -13.27 8.26 -11.20
C ALA A 73 -13.90 6.87 -11.02
N ALA A 74 -14.14 6.44 -9.77
CA ALA A 74 -14.87 5.23 -9.43
C ALA A 74 -16.33 5.37 -9.91
N THR A 75 -16.60 4.86 -11.12
CA THR A 75 -17.93 4.80 -11.70
C THR A 75 -18.31 3.35 -11.94
N THR A 76 -19.56 2.99 -11.64
CA THR A 76 -20.12 1.69 -12.01
C THR A 76 -20.36 1.67 -13.51
N LYS A 77 -19.44 1.08 -14.27
CA LYS A 77 -19.61 0.86 -15.72
C LYS A 77 -20.00 -0.59 -15.96
N VAL A 78 -21.27 -0.83 -16.25
CA VAL A 78 -21.72 -2.13 -16.75
C VAL A 78 -21.27 -2.25 -18.20
N GLN A 79 -20.35 -3.17 -18.50
CA GLN A 79 -19.98 -3.50 -19.87
C GLN A 79 -20.79 -4.71 -20.33
N GLY A 80 -21.65 -4.50 -21.32
CA GLY A 80 -22.44 -5.55 -21.98
C GLY A 80 -23.92 -5.54 -21.61
N LYS A 81 -24.77 -5.90 -22.58
CA LYS A 81 -26.21 -6.19 -22.38
C LYS A 81 -26.47 -7.71 -22.25
N THR A 82 -25.48 -8.54 -22.56
CA THR A 82 -25.60 -10.00 -22.66
C THR A 82 -24.25 -10.62 -22.31
N ALA A 83 -24.24 -11.66 -21.47
CA ALA A 83 -23.01 -12.37 -21.13
C ALA A 83 -22.59 -13.27 -22.31
N SER A 84 -21.34 -13.17 -22.75
CA SER A 84 -20.76 -14.07 -23.76
C SER A 84 -19.29 -14.33 -23.46
N LEU A 85 -18.76 -15.45 -23.95
CA LEU A 85 -17.34 -15.76 -23.81
C LEU A 85 -16.51 -14.77 -24.63
N ALA A 86 -15.42 -14.30 -24.02
CA ALA A 86 -14.53 -13.34 -24.64
C ALA A 86 -13.86 -13.92 -25.89
N ARG A 87 -13.77 -13.11 -26.95
CA ARG A 87 -13.04 -13.41 -28.18
C ARG A 87 -11.73 -12.62 -28.22
N PRO A 88 -10.69 -13.08 -28.95
CA PRO A 88 -9.42 -12.36 -29.05
C PRO A 88 -9.56 -10.90 -29.53
N ALA A 89 -10.57 -10.62 -30.35
CA ALA A 89 -10.84 -9.28 -30.89
C ALA A 89 -11.59 -8.37 -29.89
N ASP A 90 -12.05 -8.89 -28.74
CA ASP A 90 -12.87 -8.11 -27.83
C ASP A 90 -12.05 -6.99 -27.15
N PRO A 91 -12.63 -5.79 -26.98
CA PRO A 91 -11.94 -4.66 -26.38
C PRO A 91 -11.38 -4.96 -24.98
N VAL A 92 -12.05 -5.82 -24.21
CA VAL A 92 -11.62 -6.23 -22.87
C VAL A 92 -10.30 -7.01 -22.91
N ILE A 93 -10.09 -7.88 -23.90
CA ILE A 93 -8.84 -8.64 -24.06
C ILE A 93 -7.70 -7.68 -24.38
N ARG A 94 -7.92 -6.75 -25.32
CA ARG A 94 -6.93 -5.71 -25.65
C ARG A 94 -6.57 -4.84 -24.45
N TYR A 95 -7.57 -4.49 -23.65
CA TYR A 95 -7.38 -3.70 -22.43
C TYR A 95 -6.57 -4.47 -21.38
N LEU A 96 -6.91 -5.73 -21.10
CA LEU A 96 -6.17 -6.57 -20.16
C LEU A 96 -4.76 -6.94 -20.67
N SER A 97 -4.49 -6.78 -21.96
CA SER A 97 -3.19 -7.11 -22.56
C SER A 97 -2.11 -6.05 -22.33
N GLN A 98 -2.42 -4.94 -21.65
CA GLN A 98 -1.52 -3.79 -21.48
C GLN A 98 -0.31 -4.04 -20.55
N GLN A 99 -0.16 -5.23 -19.98
CA GLN A 99 0.97 -5.60 -19.09
C GLN A 99 1.15 -4.66 -17.89
N THR A 100 0.06 -4.06 -17.41
CA THR A 100 0.05 -3.20 -16.23
C THR A 100 -0.87 -3.77 -15.17
N GLY A 101 -0.42 -3.83 -13.91
CA GLY A 101 -1.24 -4.31 -12.81
C GLY A 101 -0.89 -5.71 -12.32
N LEU A 102 -1.92 -6.43 -11.91
CA LEU A 102 -1.90 -7.78 -11.36
C LEU A 102 -2.13 -8.80 -12.47
N LEU A 103 -1.24 -9.78 -12.61
CA LEU A 103 -1.39 -10.86 -13.58
C LEU A 103 -2.65 -11.70 -13.29
N LEU A 104 -3.62 -11.74 -14.22
CA LEU A 104 -4.82 -12.56 -14.11
C LEU A 104 -4.61 -13.98 -14.65
N GLY A 105 -3.76 -14.12 -15.67
CA GLY A 105 -3.56 -15.38 -16.38
C GLY A 105 -3.24 -15.15 -17.85
N ALA A 106 -3.63 -16.11 -18.70
CA ALA A 106 -3.40 -16.05 -20.12
C ALA A 106 -4.68 -16.36 -20.91
N PHE A 107 -4.83 -15.70 -22.06
CA PHE A 107 -5.83 -15.99 -23.07
C PHE A 107 -5.11 -16.34 -24.38
N GLY A 108 -5.08 -17.63 -24.71
CA GLY A 108 -4.20 -18.13 -25.77
C GLY A 108 -2.72 -17.90 -25.41
N LYS A 109 -1.99 -17.16 -26.26
CA LYS A 109 -0.59 -16.78 -26.03
C LYS A 109 -0.43 -15.41 -25.32
N GLN A 110 -1.54 -14.73 -25.03
CA GLN A 110 -1.53 -13.38 -24.50
C GLN A 110 -1.72 -13.39 -22.99
N LEU A 111 -0.77 -12.79 -22.26
CA LEU A 111 -0.94 -12.57 -20.82
C LEU A 111 -1.93 -11.43 -20.56
N LEU A 112 -2.79 -11.64 -19.57
CA LEU A 112 -3.84 -10.72 -19.14
C LEU A 112 -3.50 -10.13 -17.76
N TRP A 113 -3.68 -8.83 -17.64
CA TRP A 113 -3.26 -8.02 -16.51
C TRP A 113 -4.40 -7.09 -16.10
N LEU A 114 -4.69 -7.07 -14.81
CA LEU A 114 -5.68 -6.21 -14.20
C LEU A 114 -4.98 -5.03 -13.55
N ASN A 115 -5.08 -3.85 -14.13
CA ASN A 115 -4.62 -2.65 -13.45
C ASN A 115 -5.63 -2.23 -12.37
N PRO A 116 -5.35 -2.42 -11.06
CA PRO A 116 -6.31 -2.11 -10.00
C PRO A 116 -6.61 -0.61 -9.89
N TYR A 117 -5.79 0.20 -10.55
CA TYR A 117 -5.94 1.65 -10.59
C TYR A 117 -6.66 2.15 -11.83
N ALA A 118 -6.95 1.30 -12.81
CA ALA A 118 -7.59 1.81 -14.01
C ALA A 118 -9.07 2.17 -13.77
N ARG A 119 -9.53 3.22 -14.46
CA ARG A 119 -10.85 3.83 -14.27
C ARG A 119 -11.98 2.81 -14.42
N GLY A 120 -12.87 2.74 -13.43
CA GLY A 120 -14.03 1.85 -13.41
C GLY A 120 -13.72 0.40 -13.00
N MET A 121 -12.49 0.12 -12.54
CA MET A 121 -12.15 -1.18 -11.95
C MET A 121 -12.18 -1.06 -10.43
N GLY A 122 -13.07 -1.83 -9.79
CA GLY A 122 -13.24 -1.88 -8.35
C GLY A 122 -12.55 -3.11 -7.77
N HIS A 123 -13.32 -4.17 -7.54
CA HIS A 123 -12.86 -5.41 -6.90
C HIS A 123 -12.81 -6.57 -7.90
N LEU A 124 -11.87 -7.50 -7.67
CA LEU A 124 -11.81 -8.77 -8.38
C LEU A 124 -12.35 -9.88 -7.49
N LEU A 125 -13.36 -10.60 -7.97
CA LEU A 125 -13.83 -11.85 -7.37
C LEU A 125 -13.25 -13.03 -8.16
N CYS A 126 -12.46 -13.85 -7.49
CA CYS A 126 -12.00 -15.12 -8.05
C CYS A 126 -12.83 -16.25 -7.44
N ASP A 127 -13.76 -16.78 -8.23
CA ASP A 127 -14.47 -18.01 -7.88
C ASP A 127 -13.71 -19.21 -8.44
N ALA A 128 -13.19 -20.03 -7.52
CA ALA A 128 -12.42 -21.22 -7.86
C ALA A 128 -12.51 -22.26 -6.73
N PRO A 129 -12.89 -23.52 -7.06
CA PRO A 129 -12.94 -24.63 -6.11
C PRO A 129 -11.62 -24.88 -5.37
N SER A 130 -11.66 -25.69 -4.32
CA SER A 130 -10.44 -26.12 -3.63
C SER A 130 -9.50 -26.88 -4.57
N ARG A 131 -8.18 -26.78 -4.34
CA ARG A 131 -7.11 -27.47 -5.12
C ARG A 131 -7.01 -27.09 -6.61
N THR A 132 -7.61 -25.97 -7.02
CA THR A 132 -7.49 -25.42 -8.39
C THR A 132 -6.27 -24.52 -8.61
N GLY A 133 -5.45 -24.33 -7.57
CA GLY A 133 -4.25 -23.50 -7.66
C GLY A 133 -4.49 -22.00 -7.53
N LYS A 134 -5.67 -21.51 -7.10
CA LYS A 134 -5.92 -20.07 -6.93
C LYS A 134 -4.84 -19.35 -6.11
N SER A 135 -4.41 -19.96 -5.01
CA SER A 135 -3.36 -19.41 -4.15
C SER A 135 -1.99 -19.44 -4.83
N THR A 136 -1.66 -20.53 -5.52
CA THR A 136 -0.36 -20.73 -6.18
C THR A 136 -0.19 -19.86 -7.43
N THR A 137 -1.22 -19.78 -8.26
CA THR A 137 -1.16 -19.13 -9.57
C THR A 137 -1.44 -17.63 -9.48
N LEU A 138 -2.44 -17.21 -8.68
CA LEU A 138 -2.78 -15.80 -8.54
C LEU A 138 -2.03 -15.16 -7.36
N CYS A 139 -2.26 -15.63 -6.13
CA CYS A 139 -1.78 -14.92 -4.94
C CYS A 139 -0.25 -14.87 -4.85
N ILE A 140 0.45 -16.01 -5.02
CA ILE A 140 1.93 -16.01 -5.04
C ILE A 140 2.42 -15.16 -6.20
N GLY A 141 1.85 -15.32 -7.39
CA GLY A 141 2.18 -14.53 -8.57
C GLY A 141 2.15 -13.03 -8.25
N TRP A 142 1.02 -12.52 -7.77
CA TRP A 142 0.84 -11.13 -7.36
C TRP A 142 1.85 -10.69 -6.32
N LEU A 143 2.03 -11.46 -5.24
CA LEU A 143 2.96 -11.10 -4.18
C LEU A 143 4.42 -11.05 -4.67
N MET A 144 4.79 -11.89 -5.64
CA MET A 144 6.15 -11.94 -6.18
C MET A 144 6.47 -10.77 -7.13
N HIS A 145 5.52 -10.28 -7.94
CA HIS A 145 5.78 -9.23 -8.94
C HIS A 145 5.19 -7.85 -8.61
N TRP A 146 4.16 -7.76 -7.77
CA TRP A 146 3.47 -6.50 -7.52
C TRP A 146 4.26 -5.63 -6.55
N PHE A 147 4.80 -4.54 -7.08
CA PHE A 147 5.56 -3.53 -6.33
C PHE A 147 4.90 -2.14 -6.34
N GLY A 148 3.75 -2.00 -7.02
CA GLY A 148 3.08 -0.71 -7.19
C GLY A 148 2.47 -0.14 -5.91
N SER A 149 2.22 -0.98 -4.90
CA SER A 149 1.64 -0.52 -3.62
C SER A 149 1.86 -1.49 -2.46
N SER A 150 1.49 -1.04 -1.27
CA SER A 150 1.41 -1.91 -0.09
C SER A 150 0.27 -2.91 -0.26
N VAL A 151 0.56 -4.19 0.05
CA VAL A 151 -0.42 -5.27 -0.03
C VAL A 151 -0.73 -5.75 1.37
N VAL A 152 -2.03 -5.79 1.71
CA VAL A 152 -2.55 -6.43 2.92
C VAL A 152 -3.34 -7.64 2.46
N TYR A 153 -3.03 -8.81 3.01
CA TYR A 153 -3.70 -10.06 2.66
C TYR A 153 -3.85 -10.93 3.90
N THR A 154 -4.88 -11.78 3.88
CA THR A 154 -5.11 -12.80 4.91
C THR A 154 -4.54 -14.13 4.43
N ASP A 155 -3.73 -14.75 5.29
CA ASP A 155 -3.09 -16.04 5.01
C ASP A 155 -3.33 -16.97 6.20
N ILE A 156 -4.50 -17.61 6.20
CA ILE A 156 -4.98 -18.45 7.30
C ILE A 156 -4.01 -19.61 7.56
N LYS A 157 -3.38 -20.12 6.49
CA LYS A 157 -2.44 -21.25 6.60
C LYS A 157 -1.02 -20.80 6.87
N GLY A 158 -0.62 -19.59 6.45
CA GLY A 158 0.75 -19.08 6.56
C GLY A 158 1.67 -19.48 5.39
N GLU A 159 1.20 -20.34 4.47
CA GLU A 159 1.98 -20.89 3.36
C GLU A 159 2.40 -19.81 2.36
N LEU A 160 1.49 -18.87 2.05
CA LEU A 160 1.77 -17.79 1.11
C LEU A 160 2.89 -16.90 1.63
N THR A 161 2.76 -16.49 2.89
CA THR A 161 3.73 -15.63 3.56
C THR A 161 5.07 -16.34 3.65
N ALA A 162 5.09 -17.62 4.03
CA ALA A 162 6.31 -18.41 4.13
C ALA A 162 7.10 -18.45 2.80
N ILE A 163 6.40 -18.58 1.67
CA ILE A 163 7.00 -18.59 0.33
C ILE A 163 7.58 -17.22 -0.04
N VAL A 164 6.81 -16.14 0.13
CA VAL A 164 7.18 -14.83 -0.43
C VAL A 164 8.02 -13.97 0.50
N TYR A 165 8.08 -14.29 1.79
CA TYR A 165 8.68 -13.42 2.83
C TYR A 165 10.12 -13.02 2.52
N ARG A 166 10.98 -14.01 2.20
CA ARG A 166 12.40 -13.76 1.89
C ARG A 166 12.57 -12.95 0.62
N TRP A 167 11.80 -13.28 -0.42
CA TRP A 167 11.82 -12.57 -1.70
C TRP A 167 11.44 -11.09 -1.53
N ARG A 168 10.30 -10.83 -0.87
CA ARG A 168 9.82 -9.47 -0.60
C ARG A 168 10.81 -8.65 0.21
N LYS A 169 11.43 -9.26 1.24
CA LYS A 169 12.50 -8.60 2.01
C LYS A 169 13.73 -8.30 1.16
N HIS A 170 14.14 -9.23 0.30
CA HIS A 170 15.27 -9.03 -0.62
C HIS A 170 15.01 -7.86 -1.58
N MET A 171 13.77 -7.72 -2.05
CA MET A 171 13.31 -6.58 -2.86
C MET A 171 13.15 -5.27 -2.06
N GLY A 172 13.56 -5.24 -0.78
CA GLY A 172 13.55 -4.04 0.05
C GLY A 172 12.20 -3.72 0.73
N HIS A 173 11.21 -4.60 0.63
CA HIS A 173 9.91 -4.36 1.26
C HIS A 173 9.97 -4.60 2.77
N ARG A 174 9.30 -3.69 3.50
CA ARG A 174 8.98 -3.91 4.91
C ARG A 174 7.84 -4.93 5.03
N MET A 175 8.16 -6.10 5.58
CA MET A 175 7.19 -7.16 5.84
C MET A 175 6.69 -7.10 7.29
N LEU A 176 5.40 -6.86 7.47
CA LEU A 176 4.70 -6.96 8.75
C LEU A 176 3.81 -8.20 8.70
N VAL A 177 3.96 -9.08 9.67
CA VAL A 177 3.25 -10.36 9.74
C VAL A 177 2.63 -10.49 11.12
N TRP A 178 1.31 -10.54 11.20
CA TRP A 178 0.59 -10.87 12.43
C TRP A 178 0.38 -12.38 12.46
N ASN A 179 1.11 -13.07 13.34
CA ASN A 179 1.21 -14.53 13.36
C ASN A 179 0.96 -15.06 14.78
N PRO A 180 -0.27 -14.96 15.31
CA PRO A 180 -0.58 -15.35 16.69
C PRO A 180 -0.31 -16.84 16.96
N PHE A 181 -0.32 -17.68 15.92
CA PHE A 181 -0.10 -19.12 16.02
C PHE A 181 1.34 -19.55 15.71
N HIS A 182 2.26 -18.60 15.52
CA HIS A 182 3.69 -18.88 15.29
C HIS A 182 3.96 -19.87 14.13
N LEU A 183 3.16 -19.81 13.07
CA LEU A 183 3.25 -20.68 11.90
C LEU A 183 4.59 -20.48 11.16
N PHE A 184 5.17 -21.58 10.68
CA PHE A 184 6.37 -21.62 9.83
C PHE A 184 7.60 -20.85 10.34
N GLY A 185 7.69 -20.59 11.65
CA GLY A 185 8.77 -19.76 12.21
C GLY A 185 8.77 -18.30 11.72
N LEU A 186 7.66 -17.84 11.13
CA LEU A 186 7.51 -16.46 10.67
C LEU A 186 7.44 -15.51 11.88
N PRO A 187 7.95 -14.27 11.75
CA PRO A 187 7.90 -13.31 12.84
C PRO A 187 6.44 -12.99 13.22
N ASN A 188 6.22 -12.72 14.50
CA ASN A 188 4.92 -12.30 15.01
C ASN A 188 4.97 -10.82 15.43
N HIS A 189 4.42 -9.95 14.59
CA HIS A 189 4.28 -8.53 14.86
C HIS A 189 3.01 -8.27 15.67
N ARG A 190 3.11 -7.37 16.63
CA ARG A 190 1.98 -7.00 17.50
C ARG A 190 1.18 -5.88 16.86
N ILE A 191 -0.14 -6.00 16.93
CA ILE A 191 -1.08 -4.96 16.51
C ILE A 191 -1.86 -4.55 17.76
N ASN A 192 -1.97 -3.24 17.98
CA ASN A 192 -2.85 -2.67 19.00
C ASN A 192 -3.88 -1.81 18.28
N LEU A 193 -5.15 -2.23 18.29
CA LEU A 193 -6.24 -1.52 17.63
C LEU A 193 -6.47 -0.12 18.23
N LEU A 194 -6.25 0.04 19.54
CA LEU A 194 -6.39 1.33 20.23
C LEU A 194 -5.30 2.34 19.83
N ARG A 195 -4.27 1.90 19.10
CA ARG A 195 -3.22 2.79 18.61
C ARG A 195 -3.78 3.88 17.69
N CYS A 196 -4.81 3.60 16.90
CA CYS A 196 -5.40 4.62 16.03
C CYS A 196 -6.08 5.73 16.85
N LEU A 197 -6.72 5.41 17.99
CA LEU A 197 -7.31 6.39 18.89
C LEU A 197 -6.26 7.29 19.53
N THR A 198 -5.22 6.69 20.13
CA THR A 198 -4.13 7.45 20.75
C THR A 198 -3.41 8.35 19.74
N GLN A 199 -3.27 7.90 18.49
CA GLN A 199 -2.71 8.69 17.41
C GLN A 199 -3.63 9.84 17.01
N ASN A 200 -4.93 9.59 16.85
CA ASN A 200 -5.92 10.63 16.53
C ASN A 200 -5.98 11.71 17.61
N ILE A 201 -5.97 11.36 18.89
CA ILE A 201 -5.93 12.33 19.99
C ILE A 201 -4.68 13.22 19.87
N ARG A 202 -3.52 12.63 19.56
CA ARG A 202 -2.25 13.37 19.42
C ARG A 202 -2.18 14.26 18.18
N THR A 203 -2.70 13.82 17.03
CA THR A 203 -2.53 14.55 15.75
C THR A 203 -3.74 15.36 15.34
N ARG A 204 -4.94 14.90 15.67
CA ARG A 204 -6.22 15.50 15.27
C ARG A 204 -7.03 16.01 16.46
N GLN A 205 -6.43 16.10 17.64
CA GLN A 205 -7.07 16.62 18.86
C GLN A 205 -8.37 15.87 19.21
N GLY A 206 -8.48 14.60 18.84
CA GLY A 206 -9.65 13.78 19.15
C GLY A 206 -10.86 13.99 18.25
N ARG A 207 -10.70 14.60 17.06
CA ARG A 207 -11.79 14.67 16.07
C ARG A 207 -12.20 13.27 15.61
N GLU A 208 -13.51 13.03 15.52
CA GLU A 208 -14.10 11.77 15.05
C GLU A 208 -13.72 10.56 15.94
N VAL A 209 -13.32 10.78 17.20
CA VAL A 209 -12.97 9.69 18.13
C VAL A 209 -14.13 8.75 18.34
N ARG A 210 -15.36 9.26 18.38
CA ARG A 210 -16.56 8.42 18.47
C ARG A 210 -16.65 7.44 17.31
N ASP A 211 -16.53 7.93 16.07
CA ASP A 211 -16.63 7.09 14.88
C ASP A 211 -15.50 6.05 14.83
N LEU A 212 -14.29 6.43 15.27
CA LEU A 212 -13.17 5.48 15.41
C LEU A 212 -13.45 4.42 16.49
N CYS A 213 -14.05 4.78 17.61
CA CYS A 213 -14.45 3.83 18.65
C CYS A 213 -15.52 2.87 18.12
N GLU A 214 -16.55 3.38 17.45
CA GLU A 214 -17.61 2.57 16.82
C GLU A 214 -17.02 1.63 15.74
N TYR A 215 -16.04 2.09 14.96
CA TYR A 215 -15.33 1.27 13.99
C TYR A 215 -14.51 0.15 14.65
N ILE A 216 -13.78 0.43 15.73
CA ILE A 216 -13.05 -0.60 16.49
C ILE A 216 -14.03 -1.60 17.11
N ALA A 217 -15.14 -1.13 17.66
CA ALA A 217 -16.17 -1.97 18.25
C ALA A 217 -16.80 -2.91 17.21
N SER A 218 -17.05 -2.43 15.99
CA SER A 218 -17.58 -3.27 14.90
C SER A 218 -16.57 -4.32 14.40
N ILE A 219 -15.27 -4.04 14.47
CA ILE A 219 -14.22 -5.05 14.21
C ILE A 219 -14.18 -6.12 15.30
N LEU A 220 -14.25 -5.72 16.58
CA LEU A 220 -14.15 -6.63 17.72
C LEU A 220 -15.40 -7.49 17.89
N LEU A 221 -16.57 -6.91 17.65
CA LEU A 221 -17.87 -7.54 17.74
C LEU A 221 -18.55 -7.43 16.39
N PRO A 222 -18.21 -8.26 15.37
CA PRO A 222 -18.77 -8.16 14.02
C PRO A 222 -20.25 -8.56 13.95
N GLU A 223 -20.93 -8.13 12.88
CA GLU A 223 -22.31 -8.58 12.63
C GLU A 223 -22.31 -10.02 12.12
N PRO A 224 -23.11 -10.91 12.71
CA PRO A 224 -23.29 -12.25 12.18
C PRO A 224 -24.02 -12.19 10.83
N PRO A 225 -23.77 -13.17 9.94
CA PRO A 225 -24.45 -13.24 8.65
C PRO A 225 -25.96 -13.48 8.77
N GLU A 226 -26.44 -14.01 9.90
CA GLU A 226 -27.86 -14.21 10.21
C GLU A 226 -28.24 -13.45 11.49
N GLU A 227 -29.47 -12.96 11.59
CA GLU A 227 -29.98 -12.32 12.82
C GLU A 227 -30.09 -13.34 13.96
N GLY A 228 -28.98 -13.54 14.68
CA GLY A 228 -28.93 -14.41 15.84
C GLY A 228 -29.57 -13.79 17.09
N PRO A 229 -29.94 -14.60 18.08
CA PRO A 229 -30.69 -14.19 19.29
C PRO A 229 -29.96 -13.16 20.18
N ASN A 230 -28.67 -12.93 19.94
CA ASN A 230 -27.80 -12.09 20.78
C ASN A 230 -27.60 -10.66 20.24
N LYS A 231 -28.49 -10.17 19.38
CA LYS A 231 -28.40 -8.81 18.81
C LYS A 231 -28.36 -7.72 19.89
N VAL A 232 -29.24 -7.79 20.89
CA VAL A 232 -29.34 -6.79 21.97
C VAL A 232 -28.04 -6.69 22.79
N PHE A 233 -27.46 -7.81 23.21
CA PHE A 233 -26.21 -7.82 23.96
C PHE A 233 -25.03 -7.29 23.13
N ARG A 234 -25.02 -7.57 21.83
CA ARG A 234 -23.96 -7.12 20.92
C ARG A 234 -24.05 -5.62 20.65
N ASP A 235 -25.25 -5.14 20.34
CA ASP A 235 -25.48 -3.72 20.10
C ASP A 235 -25.25 -2.91 21.38
N GLY A 236 -25.65 -3.45 22.53
CA GLY A 236 -25.32 -2.91 23.84
C GLY A 236 -23.81 -2.89 24.12
N GLY A 237 -23.09 -3.95 23.73
CA GLY A 237 -21.63 -4.01 23.90
C GLY A 237 -20.81 -3.13 22.94
N ARG A 238 -21.43 -2.62 21.86
CA ARG A 238 -20.80 -1.68 20.92
C ARG A 238 -21.02 -0.21 21.29
N ARG A 239 -22.08 0.09 22.06
CA ARG A 239 -22.46 1.45 22.49
C ARG A 239 -21.71 1.84 23.76
#